data_AF-A0A928SED8-F1
#
_entry.id   AF-A0A928SED8-F1
#
_cell.length_a   1.000
_cell.length_b   1.000
_cell.length_c   1.000
_cell.angle_alpha   90.00
_cell.angle_beta   90.00
_cell.angle_gamma   90.00
#
_symmetry.space_group_name_H-M   'P 1'
#
loop_
_entity.id
_entity.type
_entity.pdbx_description
1 polymer ?
#
loop_
_entity_poly.entity_id
_entity_poly.type
_entity_poly.pdbx_seq_one_letter_code
_entity_poly.pdbx_strand_id
1 'polypeptide(L)' 'MIRGELYEGRLLRMSLSLQAEIGDGVEVEATVFVPTLAPNDTWPHPNFIGLDGFLTRIRFAIDPTENTFYFGLL' A
#
# COMPACT_ATOMS: atom_id res chain seq x y z
N MET A 1 13.61 -8.37 1.60
CA MET A 1 13.06 -9.74 1.57
C MET A 1 11.56 -9.64 1.72
N ILE A 2 10.78 -10.25 0.83
CA ILE A 2 9.31 -10.27 0.86
C ILE A 2 8.90 -11.74 0.89
N ARG A 3 8.24 -12.16 1.99
CA ARG A 3 7.83 -13.57 2.21
C ARG A 3 8.96 -14.60 2.05
N GLY A 4 10.17 -14.27 2.49
CA GLY A 4 11.34 -15.16 2.42
C GLY A 4 12.14 -15.05 1.12
N GLU A 5 11.61 -14.36 0.11
CA GLU A 5 12.29 -14.18 -1.18
C GLU A 5 13.00 -12.82 -1.28
N LEU A 6 14.14 -12.81 -1.97
CA LEU A 6 14.87 -11.59 -2.29
C LEU A 6 14.40 -11.07 -3.65
N TYR A 7 13.96 -9.82 -3.68
CA TYR A 7 13.59 -9.13 -4.90
C TYR A 7 14.49 -7.92 -5.10
N GLU A 8 15.06 -7.81 -6.29
CA GLU A 8 15.60 -6.55 -6.78
C GLU A 8 14.46 -5.61 -7.17
N GLY A 9 14.72 -4.31 -7.17
CA GLY A 9 13.69 -3.33 -7.50
C GLY A 9 14.16 -1.90 -7.29
N ARG A 10 13.20 -0.98 -7.35
CA ARG A 10 13.42 0.46 -7.21
C ARG A 10 12.47 1.06 -6.19
N LEU A 11 12.96 2.04 -5.44
CA LEU A 11 12.13 2.89 -4.60
C LEU A 11 11.68 4.10 -5.42
N LEU A 12 10.37 4.31 -5.49
CA LEU A 12 9.75 5.42 -6.18
C LEU A 12 8.96 6.27 -5.19
N ARG A 13 8.93 7.57 -5.40
CA ARG A 13 8.00 8.46 -4.72
C ARG A 13 6.82 8.73 -5.64
N MET A 14 5.60 8.47 -5.17
CA MET A 14 4.39 8.60 -5.96
C MET A 14 3.16 8.92 -5.11
N SER A 15 2.19 9.62 -5.69
CA SER A 15 0.85 9.75 -5.13
C SER A 15 0.11 8.43 -5.28
N LEU A 16 -0.42 7.93 -4.16
CA LEU A 16 -1.29 6.77 -4.11
C LEU A 16 -2.70 7.21 -3.72
N SER A 17 -3.67 6.73 -4.48
CA SER A 17 -5.07 6.95 -4.22
C SER A 17 -5.67 5.79 -3.43
N LEU A 18 -6.18 6.06 -2.22
CA LEU A 18 -7.06 5.13 -1.51
C LEU A 18 -8.50 5.46 -1.87
N GLN A 19 -9.10 4.58 -2.66
CA GLN A 19 -10.49 4.68 -3.07
C GLN A 19 -11.40 4.22 -1.93
N ALA A 20 -12.40 5.04 -1.60
CA ALA A 20 -13.41 4.71 -0.61
C ALA A 20 -14.62 4.06 -1.31
N GLU A 21 -15.17 3.00 -0.72
CA GLU A 21 -16.47 2.47 -1.13
C GLU A 21 -17.61 3.39 -0.69
N ILE A 22 -17.45 4.00 0.49
CA ILE A 22 -18.39 4.94 1.08
C ILE A 22 -17.64 6.23 1.45
N GLY A 23 -18.13 7.37 0.96
CA GLY A 23 -17.52 8.68 1.18
C GLY A 23 -16.41 9.00 0.17
N ASP A 24 -15.50 9.90 0.54
CA ASP A 24 -14.45 10.38 -0.34
C ASP A 24 -13.14 9.59 -0.13
N GLY A 25 -12.46 9.29 -1.23
CA GLY A 25 -11.10 8.74 -1.20
C GLY A 25 -10.06 9.75 -0.74
N VAL A 26 -8.83 9.29 -0.51
CA VAL A 26 -7.70 10.15 -0.14
C VAL A 26 -6.50 9.93 -1.05
N GLU A 27 -5.73 11.00 -1.30
CA GLU A 27 -4.45 10.96 -1.99
C GLU A 27 -3.31 11.06 -0.98
N VAL A 28 -2.33 10.16 -1.07
CA VAL A 28 -1.20 10.08 -0.14
C VAL A 28 0.11 9.97 -0.90
N GLU A 29 1.01 10.94 -0.67
CA GLU A 29 2.38 10.87 -1.17
C GLU A 29 3.20 9.85 -0.38
N ALA A 30 3.65 8.80 -1.06
CA ALA A 30 4.32 7.66 -0.43
C ALA A 30 5.57 7.22 -1.18
N THR A 31 6.46 6.54 -0.46
CA THR A 31 7.59 5.81 -1.06
C THR A 31 7.20 4.35 -1.24
N VAL A 32 7.24 3.88 -2.48
CA VAL A 32 6.81 2.55 -2.89
C VAL A 32 8.01 1.78 -3.42
N PHE A 33 8.20 0.55 -2.95
CA PHE A 33 9.12 -0.39 -3.56
C PHE A 33 8.43 -1.12 -4.71
N VAL A 34 9.00 -1.01 -5.91
CA VAL A 34 8.52 -1.70 -7.12
C VAL A 34 9.55 -2.76 -7.52
N PRO A 35 9.22 -4.06 -7.43
CA PRO A 35 10.12 -5.14 -7.79
C PRO A 35 10.41 -5.12 -9.30
N THR A 36 11.64 -5.48 -9.67
CA THR A 36 12.01 -5.78 -11.05
C THR A 36 11.66 -7.24 -11.32
N LEU A 37 10.75 -7.49 -12.25
CA LEU A 37 10.35 -8.84 -12.65
C LEU A 37 11.09 -9.24 -13.92
N ALA A 38 11.35 -10.54 -14.08
CA ALA A 38 11.88 -11.06 -15.33
C ALA A 38 10.84 -10.90 -16.47
N PRO A 39 11.27 -10.88 -17.74
CA PRO A 39 10.33 -10.86 -18.85
C PRO A 39 9.34 -12.03 -18.76
N ASN A 40 8.04 -11.72 -18.86
CA ASN A 40 6.91 -12.65 -18.72
C ASN A 40 6.58 -13.13 -17.30
N ASP A 41 7.28 -12.65 -16.27
CA ASP A 41 6.87 -12.88 -14.88
C ASP A 41 5.77 -11.90 -14.45
N THR A 42 4.90 -12.36 -13.56
CA THR A 42 3.91 -11.54 -12.88
C THR A 42 4.23 -11.46 -11.40
N TRP A 43 3.80 -10.36 -10.76
CA TRP A 43 3.97 -10.19 -9.32
C TRP A 43 3.07 -11.21 -8.59
N PRO A 44 3.62 -12.17 -7.81
CA PRO A 44 2.83 -13.27 -7.27
C PRO A 44 2.16 -12.94 -5.93
N HIS A 45 2.38 -11.73 -5.40
CA HIS A 45 1.89 -11.30 -4.08
C HIS A 45 0.88 -10.16 -4.20
N PRO A 46 0.06 -9.90 -3.17
CA PRO A 46 -0.67 -8.65 -3.07
C PRO A 46 0.29 -7.44 -2.99
N ASN A 47 -0.25 -6.25 -3.18
CA ASN A 47 0.43 -5.04 -2.75
C ASN A 47 0.38 -4.95 -1.23
N PHE A 48 1.46 -4.46 -0.62
CA PHE A 48 1.57 -4.32 0.82
C PHE A 48 1.56 -2.84 1.19
N ILE A 49 0.76 -2.50 2.20
CA ILE A 49 0.79 -1.18 2.81
C ILE A 49 1.54 -1.32 4.13
N GLY A 50 2.64 -0.59 4.26
CA GLY A 50 3.42 -0.56 5.50
C GLY A 50 2.74 0.26 6.58
N LEU A 51 2.79 -0.22 7.82
CA LEU A 51 2.39 0.57 8.99
C LEU A 51 3.25 1.85 9.03
N ASP A 52 4.56 1.67 9.11
CA ASP A 52 5.52 2.74 8.95
C ASP A 52 5.70 3.09 7.46
N GLY A 53 5.75 4.40 7.19
CA GLY A 53 5.97 4.95 5.85
C GLY A 53 4.67 5.32 5.13
N PHE A 54 3.62 4.50 5.21
CA PHE A 54 2.31 4.78 4.60
C PHE A 54 1.22 5.06 5.64
N LEU A 55 0.82 4.08 6.46
CA LEU A 55 -0.33 4.25 7.36
C LEU A 55 -0.10 5.33 8.42
N THR A 56 1.15 5.59 8.83
CA THR A 56 1.49 6.71 9.72
C THR A 56 1.28 8.10 9.10
N ARG A 57 0.99 8.20 7.79
CA ARG A 57 0.69 9.45 7.08
C ARG A 57 -0.80 9.75 6.97
N ILE A 58 -1.65 8.87 7.48
CA ILE A 58 -3.11 9.03 7.49
C ILE A 58 -3.66 8.68 8.88
N ARG A 59 -4.90 9.08 9.15
CA ARG A 59 -5.68 8.51 10.25
C ARG A 59 -6.34 7.25 9.72
N PHE A 60 -6.33 6.18 10.51
CA PHE A 60 -7.03 4.96 10.14
C PHE A 60 -7.58 4.23 11.36
N ALA A 61 -8.61 3.41 11.14
CA ALA A 61 -9.17 2.49 12.11
C ALA A 61 -9.63 1.20 11.41
N ILE A 62 -9.66 0.10 12.14
CA ILE A 62 -10.11 -1.20 11.63
C ILE A 62 -11.24 -1.69 12.53
N ASP A 63 -12.38 -2.00 11.93
CA ASP A 63 -13.41 -2.80 12.58
C ASP A 63 -13.32 -4.24 12.05
N PRO A 64 -12.82 -5.20 12.86
CA PRO A 64 -12.71 -6.59 12.45
C PRO A 64 -14.05 -7.32 12.40
N THR A 65 -15.09 -6.81 13.07
CA THR A 65 -16.43 -7.43 13.12
C THR A 65 -17.11 -7.27 11.77
N GLU A 66 -17.08 -6.05 11.24
CA GLU A 66 -17.65 -5.68 9.93
C GLU A 66 -16.63 -5.79 8.79
N ASN A 67 -15.39 -6.24 9.09
CA ASN A 67 -14.27 -6.28 8.14
C ASN A 67 -14.07 -4.95 7.39
N THR A 68 -14.17 -3.83 8.12
CA THR A 68 -14.16 -2.47 7.55
C THR A 68 -12.87 -1.73 7.91
N PHE A 69 -12.27 -1.08 6.90
CA PHE A 69 -11.10 -0.23 7.05
C PHE A 69 -11.50 1.24 6.86
N TYR A 70 -11.43 2.03 7.93
CA TYR A 70 -11.69 3.46 7.91
C TYR A 70 -10.38 4.22 7.74
N PHE A 71 -10.40 5.28 6.95
CA PHE A 71 -9.24 6.13 6.72
C PHE A 71 -9.63 7.59 6.50
N GLY A 72 -8.67 8.48 6.71
CA GLY A 72 -8.80 9.91 6.44
C GLY A 72 -7.45 10.62 6.51
N LEU A 73 -7.39 11.85 6.01
CA LEU A 73 -6.18 12.67 6.12
C LEU A 73 -5.87 13.02 7.59
N LEU A 74 -4.60 13.35 7.87
CA LEU A 74 -4.15 13.82 9.18
C LEU A 74 -4.84 15.11 9.61
#